data_AF-A0A7X4AGA4-F1
#
_entry.id   AF-A0A7X4AGA4-F1
#
_cell.length_a   1.000
_cell.length_b   1.000
_cell.length_c   1.000
_cell.angle_alpha   90.00
_cell.angle_beta   90.00
_cell.angle_gamma   90.00
#
_symmetry.space_group_name_H-M   'P 1'
#
loop_
_entity.id
_entity.type
_entity.pdbx_description
1 polymer ?
#
loop_
_entity_poly.entity_id
_entity_poly.type
_entity_poly.pdbx_seq_one_letter_code
_entity_poly.pdbx_strand_id
1 'polypeptide(L)'
;MSSAIVAGIAVALAVFFVILIVRSLIVICPPNRVAVISGRKRTLSDGRTVGYRILKGGRTLRIPLIERVAWMDLNTIPLEVSV
;
A
#
# COMPACT_ATOMS: atom_id res chain seq x y z
N MET A 1 -36.44 -24.43 -1.87
CA MET A 1 -35.03 -24.11 -2.17
C MET A 1 -34.28 -24.07 -0.86
N SER A 2 -33.44 -25.07 -0.62
CA SER A 2 -32.94 -25.46 0.70
C SER A 2 -32.08 -24.38 1.34
N SER A 3 -32.35 -24.01 2.59
CA SER A 3 -31.60 -23.02 3.39
C SER A 3 -30.08 -23.23 3.39
N ALA A 4 -29.63 -24.48 3.22
CA ALA A 4 -28.23 -24.84 3.03
C ALA A 4 -27.58 -24.18 1.80
N ILE A 5 -28.31 -24.04 0.68
CA ILE A 5 -27.80 -23.41 -0.54
C ILE A 5 -27.63 -21.91 -0.31
N VAL A 6 -28.60 -21.27 0.36
CA VAL A 6 -28.55 -19.84 0.69
C VAL A 6 -27.39 -19.54 1.64
N ALA A 7 -27.18 -20.36 2.67
CA ALA A 7 -26.06 -20.22 3.59
C ALA A 7 -24.71 -20.43 2.89
N GLY A 8 -24.60 -21.43 2.00
CA GLY A 8 -23.39 -21.67 1.23
C GLY A 8 -23.01 -20.49 0.33
N ILE A 9 -23.99 -19.90 -0.36
CA ILE A 9 -23.76 -18.72 -1.22
C ILE A 9 -23.35 -17.51 -0.37
N ALA A 10 -23.99 -17.29 0.77
CA ALA A 10 -23.66 -16.16 1.66
C ALA A 10 -22.22 -16.23 2.18
N VAL A 11 -21.76 -17.42 2.58
CA VAL A 11 -20.38 -17.63 3.03
C VAL A 11 -19.39 -17.44 1.89
N ALA A 12 -19.67 -17.98 0.70
CA ALA A 12 -18.81 -17.82 -0.46
C ALA A 12 -18.65 -16.34 -0.85
N LEU A 13 -19.73 -15.56 -0.83
CA LEU A 13 -19.71 -14.13 -1.08
C LEU A 13 -18.90 -13.37 -0.03
N ALA A 14 -19.08 -13.70 1.26
CA ALA A 14 -18.32 -13.07 2.34
C ALA A 14 -16.81 -13.28 2.18
N VAL A 15 -16.38 -14.51 1.89
CA VAL A 15 -14.97 -14.83 1.66
C VAL A 15 -14.43 -14.10 0.43
N PHE A 16 -15.20 -14.06 -0.65
CA PHE A 16 -14.82 -13.33 -1.87
C PHE A 16 -14.58 -11.84 -1.60
N PHE A 17 -15.47 -11.19 -0.84
CA PHE A 17 -15.31 -9.79 -0.46
C PHE A 17 -14.07 -9.55 0.41
N VAL A 18 -13.79 -10.43 1.37
CA VAL A 18 -12.58 -10.34 2.21
C VAL A 18 -11.31 -10.39 1.35
N ILE A 19 -11.25 -11.30 0.37
CA ILE A 19 -10.10 -11.43 -0.54
C ILE A 19 -9.89 -10.14 -1.35
N LEU A 20 -10.96 -9.53 -1.86
CA LEU A 20 -10.88 -8.27 -2.61
C LEU A 20 -10.35 -7.13 -1.74
N ILE A 21 -10.81 -7.03 -0.50
CA ILE A 21 -10.33 -6.03 0.47
C ILE A 21 -8.84 -6.22 0.69
N VAL A 22 -8.40 -7.42 1.08
CA VAL A 22 -6.99 -7.71 1.37
C VAL A 22 -6.09 -7.40 0.16
N ARG A 23 -6.53 -7.75 -1.05
CA ARG A 23 -5.78 -7.46 -2.27
C ARG A 23 -5.61 -5.96 -2.51
N SER A 24 -6.62 -5.16 -2.18
CA SER A 24 -6.54 -3.70 -2.28
C SER A 24 -5.67 -3.05 -1.19
N LEU A 25 -5.39 -3.75 -0.08
CA LEU A 25 -4.51 -3.27 0.99
C LEU A 25 -3.02 -3.49 0.67
N ILE A 26 -2.70 -4.46 -0.19
CA ILE A 26 -1.31 -4.83 -0.48
C ILE A 26 -0.73 -3.84 -1.51
N VAL A 27 0.37 -3.19 -1.14
CA VAL A 27 1.18 -2.37 -2.05
C VAL A 27 2.50 -3.08 -2.31
N ILE A 28 2.81 -3.27 -3.58
CA ILE A 28 4.06 -3.89 -4.03
C ILE A 28 4.89 -2.79 -4.69
N CYS A 29 6.09 -2.54 -4.16
CA CYS A 29 7.05 -1.62 -4.77
C CYS A 29 8.01 -2.37 -5.69
N PRO A 30 8.08 -2.02 -6.98
CA PRO A 30 9.14 -2.54 -7.85
C PRO A 30 10.50 -1.97 -7.42
N PRO A 31 11.62 -2.65 -7.70
CA PRO A 31 12.95 -2.27 -7.19
C PRO A 31 13.47 -0.93 -7.74
N ASN A 32 12.97 -0.49 -8.89
CA ASN A 32 13.33 0.79 -9.52
C ASN A 32 12.47 1.97 -9.04
N ARG A 33 11.51 1.76 -8.14
CA ARG A 33 10.68 2.84 -7.57
C ARG A 33 10.64 2.76 -6.07
N VAL A 34 10.44 3.91 -5.45
CA VAL A 34 10.19 4.03 -4.02
C VAL A 34 8.77 4.51 -3.79
N ALA A 35 8.05 3.87 -2.85
CA ALA A 35 6.79 4.39 -2.37
C ALA A 35 6.99 5.17 -1.08
N VAL A 36 6.48 6.39 -1.05
CA VAL A 36 6.34 7.20 0.15
C VAL A 36 4.90 7.06 0.62
N ILE A 37 4.71 6.40 1.76
CA ILE A 37 3.41 6.18 2.36
C ILE A 37 3.22 7.24 3.45
N SER A 38 2.34 8.20 3.21
CA SER A 38 2.03 9.30 4.13
C SER A 38 0.65 9.13 4.76
N GLY A 39 0.47 9.53 6.02
CA GLY A 39 -0.83 9.56 6.69
C GLY A 39 -0.76 9.15 8.16
N ARG A 40 0.09 8.17 8.49
CA ARG A 40 0.35 7.79 9.88
C ARG A 40 1.53 8.57 10.44
N LYS A 41 1.33 9.21 11.59
CA LYS A 41 2.41 9.81 12.39
C LYS A 41 3.24 8.70 13.05
N ARG A 42 4.56 8.80 12.95
CA ARG A 42 5.52 7.88 13.55
C ARG A 42 6.66 8.69 14.16
N THR A 43 7.00 8.40 15.40
CA THR A 43 8.22 8.94 16.02
C THR A 43 9.43 8.14 15.54
N LEU A 44 10.43 8.82 15.01
CA LEU A 44 11.72 8.24 14.65
C LEU A 44 12.55 8.01 15.92
N SER A 45 13.57 7.16 15.85
CA SER A 45 14.56 6.96 16.92
C SER A 45 15.23 8.26 17.39
N ASP A 46 15.25 9.26 16.49
CA ASP A 46 15.77 10.61 16.68
C ASP A 46 14.74 11.58 17.31
N GLY A 47 13.63 11.07 17.88
CA GLY A 47 12.58 11.87 18.54
C GLY A 47 11.68 12.68 17.60
N ARG A 48 12.02 12.81 16.31
CA ARG A 48 11.20 13.52 15.31
C ARG A 48 9.92 12.74 14.97
N THR A 49 8.78 13.42 14.99
CA THR A 49 7.51 12.85 14.51
C THR A 49 7.36 13.09 13.02
N VAL A 50 7.46 12.03 12.21
CA VAL A 50 7.26 12.08 10.76
C VAL A 50 5.89 11.53 10.40
N GLY A 51 5.20 12.17 9.45
CA GLY A 51 3.88 11.74 8.96
C GLY A 51 3.94 10.71 7.82
N TYR A 52 5.12 10.16 7.55
CA TYR A 52 5.36 9.29 6.40
C TYR A 52 6.39 8.20 6.71
N ARG A 53 6.36 7.16 5.87
CA ARG A 53 7.33 6.06 5.83
C ARG A 53 7.72 5.79 4.38
N ILE A 54 8.95 5.34 4.18
CA ILE A 54 9.50 5.06 2.85
C ILE A 54 9.61 3.55 2.67
N LEU A 55 9.19 3.04 1.52
CA LEU A 55 9.34 1.64 1.11
C LEU A 55 10.18 1.58 -0.17
N LYS A 56 11.46 1.20 -0.03
CA LYS A 56 12.38 0.94 -1.14
C LYS A 56 12.33 -0.56 -1.48
N GLY A 57 11.55 -0.91 -2.50
CA GLY A 57 11.34 -2.31 -2.88
C GLY A 57 10.57 -3.15 -1.85
N GLY A 58 10.07 -4.32 -2.27
CA GLY A 58 9.37 -5.26 -1.41
C GLY A 58 7.85 -5.07 -1.36
N ARG A 59 7.23 -5.65 -0.32
CA ARG A 59 5.77 -5.65 -0.13
C ARG A 59 5.42 -5.11 1.23
N THR A 60 4.39 -4.28 1.28
CA THR A 60 3.86 -3.85 2.57
C THR A 60 2.34 -3.70 2.56
N LEU A 61 1.76 -3.84 3.75
CA LEU A 61 0.36 -3.58 3.97
C LEU A 61 0.18 -2.08 4.12
N ARG A 62 -0.71 -1.52 3.29
CA ARG A 62 -1.20 -0.15 3.37
C ARG A 62 -2.63 -0.18 3.88
N ILE A 63 -3.02 0.86 4.61
CA ILE A 63 -4.41 1.15 4.94
C ILE A 63 -4.89 2.25 3.97
N PRO A 64 -5.51 1.92 2.83
CA PRO A 64 -5.81 2.86 1.75
C PRO A 64 -6.75 4.00 2.13
N LEU A 65 -7.51 3.85 3.22
CA LEU A 65 -8.41 4.87 3.74
C LEU A 65 -7.69 6.03 4.45
N ILE A 66 -6.54 5.76 5.09
CA ILE A 66 -5.83 6.75 5.92
C ILE A 66 -4.46 7.08 5.30
N GLU A 67 -3.86 6.13 4.60
CA GLU A 67 -2.53 6.22 4.05
C GLU A 67 -2.57 6.53 2.54
N ARG A 68 -1.93 7.62 2.14
CA ARG A 68 -1.68 7.99 0.74
C ARG A 68 -0.33 7.43 0.29
N VAL A 69 -0.27 6.92 -0.93
CA VAL A 69 0.96 6.40 -1.54
C VAL A 69 1.39 7.31 -2.66
N ALA A 70 2.55 7.94 -2.50
CA ALA A 70 3.25 8.64 -3.56
C ALA A 70 4.37 7.76 -4.08
N TRP A 71 4.63 7.81 -5.38
CA TRP A 71 5.68 7.04 -6.04
C TRP A 71 6.75 7.99 -6.54
N MET A 72 8.01 7.62 -6.34
CA MET A 72 9.15 8.32 -6.90
C MET A 72 10.03 7.31 -7.62
N ASP A 73 10.45 7.67 -8.84
CA ASP A 73 11.36 6.86 -9.63
C ASP A 73 12.79 7.00 -9.10
N LEU A 74 13.56 5.92 -9.09
CA LEU A 74 14.97 5.91 -8.69
C LEU A 74 15.92 5.97 -9.90
N ASN A 75 15.38 6.18 -11.10
CA ASN A 75 16.16 6.42 -12.30
C ASN A 75 16.97 7.73 -12.23
N THR A 76 18.14 7.73 -12.86
CA THR A 76 18.98 8.92 -12.99
C THR A 76 18.28 9.99 -13.82
N ILE A 77 18.24 11.22 -13.29
CA ILE A 77 17.75 12.39 -14.02
C ILE A 77 18.99 13.07 -14.64
N PRO A 78 19.18 13.03 -15.98
CA PRO A 78 20.28 13.74 -16.60
C PRO A 78 20.05 15.25 -16.48
N LEU A 79 21.06 15.97 -16.01
CA LEU A 79 21.05 17.42 -15.92
C LEU A 79 22.06 17.96 -16.93
N GLU A 80 21.56 18.60 -17.99
CA GLU A 80 22.40 19.31 -18.95
C GLU A 80 22.77 20.67 -18.36
N VAL A 81 24.05 20.85 -18.06
CA VAL A 81 24.59 22.13 -17.55
C VAL A 81 25.31 22.79 -18.71
N SER A 82 24.71 23.86 -19.27
CA SER A 82 25.40 24.74 -20.24
C SER A 82 26.19 25.78 -19.46
N VAL A 83 27.48 25.93 -19.81
CA VAL A 83 28.40 26.92 -19.25
C VAL A 83 28.33 28.23 -20.04
#